data_AF-Q9SAI6-F1
#
_entry.id   AF-Q9SAI6-F1
#
_cell.length_a   1.000
_cell.length_b   1.000
_cell.length_c   1.000
_cell.angle_alpha   90.00
_cell.angle_beta   90.00
_cell.angle_gamma   90.00
#
_symmetry.space_group_name_H-M   'P 1'
#
loop_
_entity.id
_entity.type
_entity.pdbx_description
1 polymer ?
#
loop_
_entity_poly.entity_id
_entity_poly.type
_entity_poly.pdbx_seq_one_letter_code
_entity_poly.pdbx_strand_id
1 'polypeptide(L)'
;MQKSAFQGNILRLIRNEIEYELDHSPPLQPPNSFGPFTVDERPGEQWISLKRNFGDKEDIKIEATMFDRSVPTSKSTKTEPEYILHITFIVNISKAGATEALEIMCSAWPDTIEISKLCIRRGINTSPSSYGGPEFEELDDQLQDALYQFLEERGISDELAVFLHRYMKNKGKAEYVRWMESVKSYVEQK
;
A
#
# COMPACT_ATOMS: atom_id res chain seq x y z
N MET A 1 44.80 1.36 -4.73
CA MET A 1 44.29 1.66 -6.09
C MET A 1 43.02 0.88 -6.43
N GLN A 2 43.00 -0.45 -6.26
CA GLN A 2 41.85 -1.31 -6.62
C GLN A 2 40.51 -0.94 -5.95
N LYS A 3 40.51 -0.60 -4.65
CA LYS A 3 39.29 -0.18 -3.92
C LYS A 3 38.62 1.05 -4.54
N SER A 4 39.41 2.07 -4.91
CA SER A 4 38.89 3.30 -5.53
C SER A 4 38.36 3.06 -6.95
N ALA A 5 39.00 2.18 -7.72
CA ALA A 5 38.50 1.81 -9.06
C ALA A 5 37.15 1.07 -8.97
N PHE A 6 37.00 0.16 -8.01
CA PHE A 6 35.74 -0.56 -7.77
C PHE A 6 34.60 0.39 -7.35
N GLN A 7 34.87 1.28 -6.39
CA GLN A 7 33.93 2.31 -5.96
C GLN A 7 33.53 3.24 -7.11
N GLY A 8 34.49 3.70 -7.92
CA GLY A 8 34.23 4.53 -9.09
C GLY A 8 33.34 3.84 -10.13
N ASN A 9 33.52 2.53 -10.36
CA ASN A 9 32.67 1.78 -11.27
C ASN A 9 31.23 1.65 -10.73
N ILE A 10 31.04 1.37 -9.43
CA ILE A 10 29.72 1.31 -8.80
C ILE A 10 28.99 2.66 -8.95
N LEU A 11 29.67 3.76 -8.63
CA LEU A 11 29.07 5.10 -8.71
C LEU A 11 28.64 5.46 -10.12
N ARG A 12 29.43 5.09 -11.13
CA ARG A 12 29.06 5.26 -12.54
C ARG A 12 27.79 4.47 -12.89
N LEU A 13 27.70 3.22 -12.45
CA LEU A 13 26.52 2.37 -12.72
C LEU A 13 25.26 2.91 -12.04
N ILE A 14 25.36 3.34 -10.78
CA ILE A 14 24.21 3.92 -10.06
C ILE A 14 23.73 5.21 -10.72
N ARG A 15 24.65 6.09 -11.15
CA ARG A 15 24.28 7.34 -11.85
C ARG A 15 23.55 7.04 -13.16
N ASN A 16 24.09 6.13 -13.96
CA ASN A 16 23.46 5.72 -15.21
C ASN A 16 22.04 5.16 -15.00
N GLU A 17 21.83 4.37 -13.94
CA GLU A 17 20.52 3.80 -13.62
C GLU A 17 19.52 4.88 -13.16
N ILE A 18 19.95 5.82 -12.31
CA ILE A 18 19.12 6.95 -11.87
C ILE A 18 18.71 7.81 -13.08
N GLU A 19 19.68 8.15 -13.95
CA GLU A 19 19.43 8.91 -15.17
C GLU A 19 18.44 8.16 -16.08
N TYR A 20 18.64 6.85 -16.27
CA TYR A 20 17.76 6.02 -17.08
C TYR A 20 16.31 6.04 -16.56
N GLU A 21 16.10 5.83 -15.27
CA GLU A 21 14.76 5.83 -14.66
C GLU A 21 14.07 7.20 -14.74
N LEU A 22 14.82 8.29 -14.50
CA LEU A 22 14.29 9.65 -14.57
C LEU A 22 13.90 10.06 -15.99
N ASP A 23 14.67 9.65 -16.99
CA ASP A 23 14.40 9.99 -18.40
C ASP A 23 13.22 9.20 -18.97
N HIS A 24 13.10 7.90 -18.64
CA HIS A 24 12.07 7.04 -19.21
C HIS A 24 10.74 7.10 -18.45
N SER A 25 10.81 7.39 -17.15
CA SER A 25 9.70 7.12 -16.23
C SER A 25 9.71 8.08 -15.04
N PRO A 26 9.73 9.41 -15.28
CA PRO A 26 9.85 10.39 -14.20
C PRO A 26 8.70 10.24 -13.20
N PRO A 27 8.99 10.25 -11.88
CA PRO A 27 7.95 10.26 -10.87
C PRO A 27 7.02 11.48 -11.03
N LEU A 28 5.72 11.22 -11.00
CA LEU A 28 4.70 12.26 -11.00
C LEU A 28 4.47 12.77 -9.58
N GLN A 29 3.95 13.99 -9.46
CA GLN A 29 3.45 14.47 -8.17
C GLN A 29 2.25 13.61 -7.76
N PRO A 30 2.29 12.90 -6.61
CA PRO A 30 1.16 12.09 -6.18
C PRO A 30 -0.02 12.97 -5.74
N PRO A 31 -1.26 12.52 -5.97
CA PRO A 31 -2.45 13.22 -5.47
C PRO A 31 -2.48 13.22 -3.95
N ASN A 32 -2.84 14.34 -3.33
CA ASN A 32 -2.97 14.48 -1.88
C ASN A 32 -4.37 14.11 -1.35
N SER A 33 -5.27 13.65 -2.23
CA SER A 33 -6.63 13.25 -1.87
C SER A 33 -7.19 12.21 -2.84
N PHE A 34 -8.08 11.36 -2.34
CA PHE A 34 -8.91 10.45 -3.14
C PHE A 34 -10.35 10.52 -2.61
N GLY A 35 -11.25 11.09 -3.40
CA GLY A 35 -12.62 11.38 -2.95
C GLY A 35 -12.62 12.14 -1.62
N PRO A 36 -13.27 11.62 -0.56
CA PRO A 36 -13.30 12.24 0.76
C PRO A 36 -12.05 11.96 1.62
N PHE A 37 -11.10 11.16 1.15
CA PHE A 37 -9.87 10.86 1.87
C PHE A 37 -8.78 11.88 1.57
N THR A 38 -8.11 12.34 2.62
CA THR A 38 -6.77 12.94 2.51
C THR A 38 -5.73 11.83 2.41
N VAL A 39 -4.74 11.98 1.53
CA VAL A 39 -3.64 11.03 1.35
C VAL A 39 -2.36 11.62 1.90
N ASP A 40 -1.77 10.92 2.87
CA ASP A 40 -0.49 11.23 3.49
C ASP A 40 0.59 10.34 2.86
N GLU A 41 1.30 10.95 1.91
CA GLU A 41 2.50 10.36 1.31
C GLU A 41 3.63 10.35 2.34
N ARG A 42 4.32 9.21 2.46
CA ARG A 42 5.47 9.04 3.37
C ARG A 42 6.72 8.68 2.59
N PRO A 43 7.49 9.69 2.15
CA PRO A 43 8.62 9.42 1.31
C PRO A 43 9.74 8.69 2.09
N GLY A 44 10.23 7.58 1.56
CA GLY A 44 11.19 6.67 2.23
C GLY A 44 10.53 5.50 2.98
N GLU A 45 9.20 5.46 3.04
CA GLU A 45 8.44 4.36 3.63
C GLU A 45 7.73 3.55 2.53
N GLN A 46 7.51 2.25 2.75
CA GLN A 46 6.89 1.36 1.74
C GLN A 46 5.36 1.31 1.84
N TRP A 47 4.73 2.39 2.27
CA TRP A 47 3.28 2.46 2.49
C TRP A 47 2.78 3.91 2.50
N ILE A 48 1.46 4.09 2.41
CA ILE A 48 0.78 5.39 2.56
C ILE A 48 -0.37 5.30 3.55
N SER A 49 -0.75 6.46 4.09
CA SER A 49 -1.96 6.59 4.91
C SER A 49 -3.05 7.34 4.15
N LEU A 50 -4.29 6.85 4.20
CA LEU A 50 -5.48 7.62 3.83
C LEU A 50 -6.31 7.87 5.09
N LYS A 51 -6.86 9.08 5.22
CA LYS A 51 -7.68 9.46 6.39
C LYS A 51 -8.92 10.22 5.96
N ARG A 52 -10.04 9.95 6.64
CA ARG A 52 -11.27 10.75 6.53
C ARG A 52 -12.08 10.64 7.81
N ASN A 53 -12.96 11.61 8.01
CA ASN A 53 -14.10 11.45 8.91
C ASN A 53 -15.33 10.95 8.11
N PHE A 54 -16.14 10.12 8.75
CA PHE A 54 -17.39 9.62 8.22
C PHE A 54 -18.54 9.99 9.17
N GLY A 55 -19.37 10.95 8.73
CA GLY A 55 -20.30 11.66 9.62
C GLY A 55 -19.59 12.35 10.78
N ASP A 56 -20.29 12.50 11.90
CA ASP A 56 -19.76 13.15 13.12
C ASP A 56 -19.12 12.17 14.11
N LYS A 57 -19.08 10.88 13.78
CA LYS A 57 -18.84 9.81 14.77
C LYS A 57 -17.69 8.88 14.44
N GLU A 58 -17.29 8.77 13.17
CA GLU A 58 -16.27 7.81 12.76
C GLU A 58 -15.03 8.51 12.18
N ASP A 59 -13.86 8.07 12.64
CA ASP A 59 -12.57 8.37 12.03
C ASP A 59 -12.04 7.11 11.36
N ILE A 60 -11.75 7.23 10.07
CA ILE A 60 -11.33 6.13 9.21
C ILE A 60 -9.90 6.39 8.79
N LYS A 61 -9.01 5.44 9.09
CA LYS A 61 -7.62 5.43 8.66
C LYS A 61 -7.35 4.16 7.87
N ILE A 62 -6.76 4.31 6.69
CA ILE A 62 -6.30 3.22 5.85
C ILE A 62 -4.78 3.27 5.79
N GLU A 63 -4.12 2.15 6.04
CA GLU A 63 -2.68 1.99 5.79
C GLU A 63 -2.51 1.00 4.65
N ALA A 64 -1.97 1.44 3.51
CA ALA A 64 -1.82 0.62 2.32
C ALA A 64 -0.33 0.44 1.97
N THR A 65 0.10 -0.80 1.77
CA THR A 65 1.48 -1.13 1.39
C THR A 65 1.74 -0.81 -0.09
N MET A 66 3.01 -0.68 -0.47
CA MET A 66 3.41 -0.91 -1.86
C MET A 66 3.10 -2.35 -2.28
N PHE A 67 3.23 -2.66 -3.57
CA PHE A 67 3.04 -4.02 -4.07
C PHE A 67 3.86 -5.04 -3.29
N ASP A 68 3.19 -5.99 -2.64
CA ASP A 68 3.81 -6.95 -1.71
C ASP A 68 3.69 -8.41 -2.17
N ARG A 69 2.81 -8.68 -3.15
CA ARG A 69 2.68 -9.98 -3.81
C ARG A 69 2.37 -9.80 -5.29
N SER A 70 2.55 -10.89 -6.04
CA SER A 70 2.15 -10.97 -7.44
C SER A 70 1.73 -12.39 -7.79
N VAL A 71 0.71 -12.54 -8.63
CA VAL A 71 0.28 -13.83 -9.17
C VAL A 71 0.42 -13.85 -10.70
N PRO A 72 0.91 -14.94 -11.31
CA PRO A 72 0.94 -15.06 -12.77
C PRO A 72 -0.47 -15.07 -13.35
N THR A 73 -0.70 -14.37 -14.45
CA THR A 73 -1.94 -14.50 -15.22
C THR A 73 -1.84 -15.66 -16.21
N SER A 74 -2.88 -16.48 -16.29
CA SER A 74 -2.94 -17.63 -17.21
C SER A 74 -3.09 -17.22 -18.69
N LYS A 75 -3.30 -15.93 -19.00
CA LYS A 75 -3.75 -15.48 -20.33
C LYS A 75 -2.66 -14.94 -21.26
N SER A 76 -1.37 -14.97 -20.88
CA SER A 76 -0.33 -14.45 -21.79
C SER A 76 0.01 -15.47 -22.88
N THR A 77 -0.35 -15.16 -24.13
CA THR A 77 0.20 -15.83 -25.34
C THR A 77 1.64 -15.40 -25.66
N LYS A 78 2.26 -14.60 -24.79
CA LYS A 78 3.64 -14.12 -24.90
C LYS A 78 4.59 -15.06 -24.17
N THR A 79 5.86 -15.03 -24.56
CA THR A 79 6.97 -15.82 -23.97
C THR A 79 7.24 -15.51 -22.50
N GLU A 80 6.72 -14.39 -21.98
CA GLU A 80 6.91 -13.98 -20.59
C GLU A 80 5.55 -13.93 -19.86
N PRO A 81 5.47 -14.48 -18.64
CA PRO A 81 4.25 -14.43 -17.83
C PRO A 81 3.94 -12.98 -17.45
N GLU A 82 2.70 -12.54 -17.69
CA GLU A 82 2.20 -11.29 -17.15
C GLU A 82 1.78 -11.51 -15.68
N TYR A 83 2.01 -10.52 -14.81
CA TYR A 83 1.73 -10.63 -13.38
C TYR A 83 0.64 -9.66 -12.94
N ILE A 84 -0.28 -10.15 -12.10
CA ILE A 84 -1.23 -9.32 -11.37
C ILE A 84 -0.58 -8.98 -10.03
N LEU A 85 -0.51 -7.69 -9.71
CA LEU A 85 0.09 -7.21 -8.48
C LEU A 85 -0.96 -7.14 -7.36
N HIS A 86 -0.49 -7.17 -6.13
CA HIS A 86 -1.32 -7.17 -4.93
C HIS A 86 -0.82 -6.12 -3.94
N ILE A 87 -1.74 -5.45 -3.27
CA ILE A 87 -1.49 -4.51 -2.18
C ILE A 87 -2.26 -4.99 -0.96
N THR A 88 -1.59 -5.15 0.18
CA THR A 88 -2.28 -5.27 1.48
C THR A 88 -2.67 -3.89 1.98
N PHE A 89 -3.90 -3.72 2.44
CA PHE A 89 -4.28 -2.52 3.17
C PHE A 89 -5.14 -2.84 4.39
N ILE A 90 -4.98 -2.04 5.44
CA ILE A 90 -5.69 -2.20 6.71
C ILE A 90 -6.59 -0.99 6.90
N VAL A 91 -7.88 -1.23 7.04
CA VAL A 91 -8.88 -0.22 7.38
C VAL A 91 -9.08 -0.24 8.90
N ASN A 92 -8.86 0.90 9.54
CA ASN A 92 -9.17 1.13 10.95
C ASN A 92 -10.32 2.12 11.06
N ILE A 93 -11.42 1.71 11.68
CA ILE A 93 -12.60 2.55 11.93
C ILE A 93 -12.74 2.71 13.44
N SER A 94 -12.50 3.93 13.92
CA SER A 94 -12.67 4.28 15.33
C SER A 94 -13.88 5.19 15.51
N LYS A 95 -14.52 5.10 16.66
CA LYS A 95 -15.68 5.95 17.00
C LYS A 95 -15.28 6.98 18.05
N ALA A 96 -15.85 8.19 17.97
CA ALA A 96 -15.60 9.24 18.95
C ALA A 96 -15.90 8.75 20.38
N GLY A 97 -14.91 8.85 21.27
CA GLY A 97 -15.00 8.39 22.66
C GLY A 97 -14.87 6.89 22.87
N ALA A 98 -14.74 6.08 21.81
CA ALA A 98 -14.49 4.66 21.94
C ALA A 98 -13.00 4.39 22.20
N THR A 99 -12.70 3.41 23.05
CA THR A 99 -11.34 2.89 23.28
C THR A 99 -10.97 1.77 22.31
N GLU A 100 -11.91 1.40 21.44
CA GLU A 100 -11.80 0.28 20.52
C GLU A 100 -12.00 0.75 19.09
N ALA A 101 -11.34 0.08 18.15
CA ALA A 101 -11.51 0.28 16.72
C ALA A 101 -11.81 -1.05 16.03
N LEU A 102 -12.62 -0.99 14.97
CA LEU A 102 -12.79 -2.08 14.04
C LEU A 102 -11.61 -2.03 13.05
N GLU A 103 -10.82 -3.10 13.02
CA GLU A 103 -9.72 -3.30 12.07
C GLU A 103 -10.17 -4.34 11.03
N ILE A 104 -10.07 -3.98 9.76
CA ILE A 104 -10.41 -4.85 8.63
C ILE A 104 -9.18 -4.96 7.74
N MET A 105 -8.71 -6.18 7.53
CA MET A 105 -7.58 -6.50 6.68
C MET A 105 -8.09 -6.82 5.28
N CYS A 106 -7.60 -6.09 4.30
CA CYS A 106 -8.05 -6.17 2.92
C CYS A 106 -6.88 -6.36 1.94
N SER A 107 -7.22 -6.96 0.81
CA SER A 107 -6.38 -7.10 -0.37
C SER A 107 -6.91 -6.19 -1.46
N ALA A 108 -6.05 -5.41 -2.11
CA ALA A 108 -6.38 -4.67 -3.32
C ALA A 108 -5.69 -5.32 -4.52
N TRP A 109 -6.50 -5.96 -5.37
CA TRP A 109 -6.16 -6.35 -6.72
C TRP A 109 -6.37 -5.16 -7.68
N PRO A 110 -5.96 -5.22 -8.96
CA PRO A 110 -5.96 -4.04 -9.83
C PRO A 110 -7.31 -3.32 -9.96
N ASP A 111 -8.41 -4.05 -9.85
CA ASP A 111 -9.78 -3.61 -10.05
C ASP A 111 -10.76 -4.14 -9.01
N THR A 112 -10.29 -4.78 -7.94
CA THR A 112 -11.18 -5.30 -6.90
C THR A 112 -10.55 -5.30 -5.51
N ILE A 113 -11.37 -5.14 -4.48
CA ILE A 113 -10.99 -5.35 -3.08
C ILE A 113 -11.54 -6.68 -2.54
N GLU A 114 -10.76 -7.32 -1.69
CA GLU A 114 -11.19 -8.52 -0.95
C GLU A 114 -10.97 -8.31 0.55
N ILE A 115 -11.95 -8.68 1.38
CA ILE A 115 -11.79 -8.72 2.83
C ILE A 115 -11.23 -10.08 3.21
N SER A 116 -10.14 -10.09 4.00
CA SER A 116 -9.57 -11.32 4.55
C SER A 116 -10.01 -11.57 5.98
N LYS A 117 -9.98 -10.52 6.80
CA LYS A 117 -10.24 -10.63 8.25
C LYS A 117 -10.77 -9.34 8.83
N LEU A 118 -11.57 -9.45 9.88
CA LEU A 118 -12.00 -8.33 10.70
C LEU A 118 -11.82 -8.66 12.18
N CYS A 119 -11.34 -7.70 12.97
CA CYS A 119 -11.18 -7.85 14.41
C CYS A 119 -11.39 -6.53 15.16
N ILE A 120 -11.65 -6.62 16.46
CA ILE A 120 -11.73 -5.45 17.33
C ILE A 120 -10.38 -5.23 18.02
N ARG A 121 -9.78 -4.06 17.80
CA ARG A 121 -8.54 -3.64 18.46
C ARG A 121 -8.86 -2.75 19.66
N ARG A 122 -8.28 -3.06 20.81
CA ARG A 122 -8.44 -2.37 22.11
C ARG A 122 -7.14 -1.68 22.54
N GLY A 123 -6.84 -0.49 22.01
CA GLY A 123 -5.66 0.30 22.39
C GLY A 123 -4.33 -0.48 22.43
N ILE A 124 -3.33 0.04 23.16
CA ILE A 124 -1.98 -0.57 23.29
C ILE A 124 -2.04 -1.94 24.01
N ASN A 125 -3.12 -2.20 24.75
CA ASN A 125 -3.22 -3.34 25.66
C ASN A 125 -4.05 -4.51 25.11
N THR A 126 -4.22 -4.65 23.79
CA THR A 126 -4.74 -5.92 23.26
C THR A 126 -3.77 -7.02 23.66
N SER A 127 -4.20 -7.90 24.56
CA SER A 127 -3.43 -9.11 24.82
C SER A 127 -3.32 -9.88 23.50
N PRO A 128 -2.16 -10.50 23.21
CA PRO A 128 -2.05 -11.42 22.08
C PRO A 128 -3.07 -12.59 22.15
N SER A 129 -3.76 -12.74 23.29
CA SER A 129 -4.83 -13.69 23.55
C SER A 129 -6.24 -13.19 23.17
N SER A 130 -6.40 -11.98 22.64
CA SER A 130 -7.71 -11.50 22.20
C SER A 130 -8.18 -12.31 20.99
N TYR A 131 -9.44 -12.76 21.01
CA TYR A 131 -10.00 -13.50 19.89
C TYR A 131 -10.07 -12.60 18.64
N GLY A 132 -9.41 -13.03 17.57
CA GLY A 132 -9.26 -12.26 16.33
C GLY A 132 -10.37 -12.48 15.30
N GLY A 133 -11.42 -13.23 15.65
CA GLY A 133 -12.46 -13.64 14.69
C GLY A 133 -12.03 -14.78 13.77
N PRO A 134 -13.01 -15.39 13.07
CA PRO A 134 -12.74 -16.36 12.01
C PRO A 134 -12.17 -15.66 10.76
N GLU A 135 -11.83 -16.42 9.73
CA GLU A 135 -11.58 -15.85 8.40
C GLU A 135 -12.89 -15.31 7.81
N PHE A 136 -12.81 -14.28 6.95
CA PHE A 136 -13.99 -13.64 6.39
C PHE A 136 -14.89 -14.62 5.62
N GLU A 137 -14.28 -15.56 4.89
CA GLU A 137 -14.97 -16.61 4.12
C GLU A 137 -15.78 -17.59 4.98
N GLU A 138 -15.52 -17.65 6.30
CA GLU A 138 -16.28 -18.50 7.23
C GLU A 138 -17.57 -17.82 7.73
N LEU A 139 -17.80 -16.55 7.39
CA LEU A 139 -19.01 -15.81 7.75
C LEU A 139 -20.18 -16.18 6.82
N ASP A 140 -21.41 -15.96 7.28
CA ASP A 140 -22.61 -16.10 6.45
C ASP A 140 -22.56 -15.16 5.23
N ASP A 141 -22.96 -15.64 4.05
CA ASP A 141 -22.89 -14.90 2.79
C ASP A 141 -23.62 -13.55 2.87
N GLN A 142 -24.79 -13.47 3.54
CA GLN A 142 -25.51 -12.21 3.69
C GLN A 142 -24.77 -11.22 4.59
N LEU A 143 -24.03 -11.73 5.58
CA LEU A 143 -23.15 -10.91 6.41
C LEU A 143 -21.93 -10.43 5.63
N GLN A 144 -21.35 -11.26 4.77
CA GLN A 144 -20.25 -10.87 3.88
C GLN A 144 -20.67 -9.72 2.96
N ASP A 145 -21.82 -9.85 2.28
CA ASP A 145 -22.38 -8.80 1.41
C ASP A 145 -22.61 -7.48 2.17
N ALA A 146 -23.21 -7.56 3.37
CA ALA A 146 -23.47 -6.40 4.19
C ALA A 146 -22.18 -5.69 4.66
N LEU A 147 -21.09 -6.45 4.90
CA LEU A 147 -19.79 -5.90 5.27
C LEU A 147 -19.10 -5.18 4.10
N TYR A 148 -19.24 -5.70 2.87
CA TYR A 148 -18.81 -4.97 1.68
C TYR A 148 -19.58 -3.68 1.49
N GLN A 149 -20.91 -3.70 1.61
CA GLN A 149 -21.74 -2.49 1.54
C GLN A 149 -21.34 -1.47 2.63
N PHE A 150 -21.06 -1.94 3.85
CA PHE A 150 -20.60 -1.10 4.96
C PHE A 150 -19.29 -0.36 4.65
N LEU A 151 -18.35 -1.00 3.95
CA LEU A 151 -17.11 -0.39 3.47
C LEU A 151 -17.35 0.58 2.30
N GLU A 152 -18.22 0.22 1.37
CA GLU A 152 -18.54 1.03 0.19
C GLU A 152 -19.13 2.39 0.59
N GLU A 153 -20.07 2.41 1.54
CA GLU A 153 -20.63 3.65 2.10
C GLU A 153 -19.54 4.58 2.68
N ARG A 154 -18.43 4.00 3.13
CA ARG A 154 -17.27 4.70 3.69
C ARG A 154 -16.22 5.06 2.65
N GLY A 155 -16.49 4.82 1.37
CA GLY A 155 -15.60 5.12 0.25
C GLY A 155 -14.48 4.08 0.07
N ILE A 156 -14.67 2.88 0.59
CA ILE A 156 -13.75 1.75 0.44
C ILE A 156 -14.42 0.75 -0.51
N SER A 157 -14.04 0.84 -1.78
CA SER A 157 -14.63 0.07 -2.88
C SER A 157 -13.55 -0.31 -3.89
N ASP A 158 -13.94 -0.96 -4.97
CA ASP A 158 -13.05 -1.29 -6.09
C ASP A 158 -12.36 -0.06 -6.71
N GLU A 159 -12.99 1.12 -6.65
CA GLU A 159 -12.37 2.38 -7.08
C GLU A 159 -11.15 2.75 -6.23
N LEU A 160 -11.17 2.43 -4.94
CA LEU A 160 -10.02 2.57 -4.06
C LEU A 160 -8.89 1.62 -4.51
N ALA A 161 -9.21 0.39 -4.92
CA ALA A 161 -8.20 -0.55 -5.43
C ALA A 161 -7.48 0.02 -6.65
N VAL A 162 -8.24 0.53 -7.64
CA VAL A 162 -7.71 1.18 -8.85
C VAL A 162 -6.83 2.38 -8.48
N PHE A 163 -7.28 3.20 -7.51
CA PHE A 163 -6.51 4.33 -7.02
C PHE A 163 -5.18 3.89 -6.39
N LEU A 164 -5.22 2.94 -5.45
CA LEU A 164 -4.03 2.45 -4.75
C LEU A 164 -3.01 1.86 -5.73
N HIS A 165 -3.45 1.08 -6.72
CA HIS A 165 -2.57 0.52 -7.75
C HIS A 165 -1.86 1.60 -8.57
N ARG A 166 -2.61 2.62 -9.03
CA ARG A 166 -2.02 3.76 -9.75
C ARG A 166 -1.03 4.51 -8.86
N TYR A 167 -1.40 4.74 -7.62
CA TYR A 167 -0.61 5.47 -6.65
C TYR A 167 0.70 4.74 -6.35
N MET A 168 0.64 3.45 -6.02
CA MET A 168 1.81 2.63 -5.67
C MET A 168 2.75 2.40 -6.85
N LYS A 169 2.24 2.37 -8.08
CA LYS A 169 3.09 2.37 -9.28
C LYS A 169 3.93 3.63 -9.38
N ASN A 170 3.39 4.79 -9.03
CA ASN A 170 4.14 6.05 -9.01
C ASN A 170 5.11 6.11 -7.82
N LYS A 171 4.63 5.78 -6.61
CA LYS A 171 5.44 5.73 -5.39
C LYS A 171 6.64 4.79 -5.56
N GLY A 172 6.44 3.60 -6.14
CA GLY A 172 7.53 2.65 -6.32
C GLY A 172 8.68 3.18 -7.18
N LYS A 173 8.38 3.96 -8.22
CA LYS A 173 9.42 4.63 -9.03
C LYS A 173 10.15 5.70 -8.21
N ALA A 174 9.40 6.53 -7.48
CA ALA A 174 9.97 7.59 -6.64
C ALA A 174 10.88 7.02 -5.54
N GLU A 175 10.45 5.95 -4.89
CA GLU A 175 11.22 5.27 -3.84
C GLU A 175 12.44 4.54 -4.42
N TYR A 176 12.35 3.96 -5.61
CA TYR A 176 13.50 3.34 -6.27
C TYR A 176 14.61 4.36 -6.55
N VAL A 177 14.27 5.50 -7.15
CA VAL A 177 15.23 6.57 -7.44
C VAL A 177 15.86 7.10 -6.14
N ARG A 178 15.04 7.39 -5.13
CA ARG A 178 15.51 7.83 -3.80
C ARG A 178 16.46 6.82 -3.15
N TRP A 179 16.12 5.55 -3.23
CA TRP A 179 16.94 4.48 -2.68
C TRP A 179 18.29 4.43 -3.41
N MET A 180 18.29 4.50 -4.75
CA MET A 180 19.52 4.55 -5.54
C MET A 180 20.38 5.78 -5.21
N GLU A 181 19.78 6.95 -5.00
CA GLU A 181 20.49 8.15 -4.54
C GLU A 181 21.10 7.97 -3.14
N SER A 182 20.40 7.28 -2.25
CA SER A 182 20.87 6.96 -0.90
C SER A 182 22.05 5.98 -0.95
N VAL A 183 21.97 4.94 -1.78
CA VAL A 183 23.07 3.99 -2.01
C VAL A 183 24.27 4.71 -2.64
N LYS A 184 24.05 5.58 -3.62
CA LYS A 184 25.11 6.42 -4.21
C LYS A 184 25.83 7.22 -3.14
N SER A 185 25.07 7.91 -2.30
CA SER A 185 25.60 8.76 -1.23
C SER A 185 26.40 7.95 -0.21
N TYR A 186 25.92 6.76 0.17
CA TYR A 186 26.64 5.86 1.06
C TYR A 186 27.94 5.36 0.45
N VAL A 187 27.94 4.99 -0.83
CA VAL A 187 29.15 4.57 -1.54
C VAL A 187 30.14 5.73 -1.73
N GLU A 188 29.69 6.98 -1.81
CA GLU A 188 30.57 8.18 -1.88
C GLU A 188 31.24 8.51 -0.53
N GLN A 189 30.65 8.10 0.59
CA GLN A 189 31.24 8.28 1.92
C GLN A 189 32.53 7.44 2.04
N LYS A 190 33.60 8.07 2.51
CA LYS A 190 34.94 7.45 2.65
C LYS A 190 35.04 6.55 3.87
#